data_AF-A0A1E4CSF0-F1
#
_entry.id   AF-A0A1E4CSF0-F1
#
_cell.length_a   1.000
_cell.length_b   1.000
_cell.length_c   1.000
_cell.angle_alpha   90.00
_cell.angle_beta   90.00
_cell.angle_gamma   90.00
#
_symmetry.space_group_name_H-M   'P 1'
#
loop_
_entity.id
_entity.type
_entity.pdbx_description
1 polymer ?
#
loop_
_entity_poly.entity_id
_entity_poly.type
_entity_poly.pdbx_seq_one_letter_code
_entity_poly.pdbx_strand_id
1 'polypeptide(L)'
;MDCEIGRAGVNYELLGAGRKSLSGRPPEIGRDEAVASRRLISALSRLGVMGTADSAGLPALMAATSPGDAGGRFYGPSGIRGLGGRPAEQKLYSRLRSPADARRMWDVTQELIGVPFPAN
;
A
#
# COMPACT_ATOMS: atom_id res chain seq x y z
N MET A 1 -24.77 33.78 -31.26
CA MET A 1 -24.21 33.73 -29.89
C MET A 1 -22.90 32.97 -30.00
N ASP A 2 -21.89 33.71 -30.42
CA ASP A 2 -20.53 33.24 -30.61
C ASP A 2 -19.86 33.05 -29.25
N CYS A 3 -19.19 31.91 -29.09
CA CYS A 3 -18.34 31.65 -27.93
C CYS A 3 -16.92 31.37 -28.46
N GLU A 4 -16.15 32.46 -28.64
CA GLU A 4 -14.70 32.38 -28.73
C GLU A 4 -14.16 32.04 -27.34
N ILE A 5 -13.71 30.79 -27.17
CA ILE A 5 -12.84 30.41 -26.06
C ILE A 5 -11.41 30.43 -26.58
N GLY A 6 -10.73 31.52 -26.21
CA GLY A 6 -9.34 31.80 -26.56
C GLY A 6 -8.39 30.67 -26.18
N ARG A 7 -7.45 30.43 -27.08
CA ARG A 7 -6.24 29.61 -26.89
C ARG A 7 -5.51 30.02 -25.61
N ALA A 8 -5.59 29.20 -24.58
CA ALA A 8 -4.57 29.14 -23.54
C ALA A 8 -3.77 27.85 -23.75
N GLY A 9 -2.54 27.99 -24.25
CA GLY A 9 -1.61 26.89 -24.42
C GLY A 9 -1.29 26.28 -23.05
N VAL A 10 -1.72 25.03 -22.85
CA VAL A 10 -1.31 24.25 -21.69
C VAL A 10 0.06 23.67 -22.03
N ASN A 11 1.12 24.25 -21.44
CA ASN A 11 2.47 23.72 -21.56
C ASN A 11 2.55 22.35 -20.88
N TYR A 12 2.71 21.31 -21.69
CA TYR A 12 2.76 19.90 -21.27
C TYR A 12 4.09 19.49 -20.60
N GLU A 13 5.06 20.42 -20.47
CA GLU A 13 6.39 20.14 -19.91
C GLU A 13 6.40 19.91 -18.38
N LEU A 14 5.31 20.19 -17.66
CA LEU A 14 5.23 19.97 -16.22
C LEU A 14 4.69 18.58 -15.82
N LEU A 15 4.31 17.73 -16.78
CA LEU A 15 3.78 16.37 -16.55
C LEU A 15 4.86 15.30 -16.30
N GLY A 16 6.07 15.68 -15.87
CA GLY A 16 7.18 14.74 -15.68
C GLY A 16 7.68 14.54 -14.24
N ALA A 17 7.48 15.51 -13.34
CA ALA A 17 8.25 15.55 -12.08
C ALA A 17 7.47 15.22 -10.80
N GLY A 18 6.23 14.71 -10.93
CA GLY A 18 5.42 14.28 -9.80
C GLY A 18 5.61 12.80 -9.45
N ARG A 19 6.84 12.33 -9.20
CA ARG A 19 7.02 10.97 -8.67
C ARG A 19 6.41 10.94 -7.26
N LYS A 20 5.16 10.48 -7.16
CA LYS A 20 4.47 10.06 -5.93
C LYS A 20 5.22 8.86 -5.32
N SER A 21 6.46 9.08 -4.89
CA SER A 21 7.10 8.23 -3.91
C SER A 21 6.45 8.56 -2.57
N LEU A 22 5.93 7.55 -1.87
CA LEU A 22 5.39 7.70 -0.51
C LEU A 22 6.36 8.41 0.45
N SER A 23 7.66 8.42 0.13
CA SER A 23 8.73 9.02 0.94
C SER A 23 9.28 10.35 0.40
N GLY A 24 8.76 10.87 -0.72
CA GLY A 24 9.12 12.17 -1.27
C GLY A 24 7.96 13.15 -1.09
N ARG A 25 8.03 14.01 -0.07
CA ARG A 25 7.06 15.10 0.12
C ARG A 25 7.72 16.46 0.32
N PRO A 26 6.98 17.55 0.00
CA PRO A 26 7.46 18.93 0.03
C PRO A 26 8.00 19.38 1.39
N PRO A 27 8.87 20.40 1.41
CA PRO A 27 9.58 20.88 2.60
C PRO A 27 8.74 21.59 3.67
N GLU A 28 7.45 21.84 3.44
CA GLU A 28 6.62 22.71 4.31
C GLU A 28 6.17 22.11 5.65
N ILE A 29 6.47 20.84 5.95
CA ILE A 29 6.13 20.18 7.22
C ILE A 29 7.38 20.17 8.12
N GLY A 30 7.29 20.79 9.31
CA GLY A 30 8.37 21.01 10.29
C GLY A 30 9.34 19.83 10.47
N ARG A 31 10.65 20.11 10.41
CA ARG A 31 11.61 19.25 9.71
C ARG A 31 12.82 18.77 10.50
N ASP A 32 12.86 18.86 11.83
CA ASP A 32 14.03 18.38 12.57
C ASP A 32 13.86 16.92 13.06
N GLU A 33 12.70 16.55 13.60
CA GLU A 33 12.43 15.16 14.01
C GLU A 33 12.28 14.17 12.83
N ALA A 34 11.77 14.65 11.69
CA ALA A 34 11.55 13.82 10.51
C ALA A 34 12.86 13.36 9.84
N VAL A 35 13.95 14.12 9.99
CA VAL A 35 15.27 13.76 9.43
C VAL A 35 15.96 12.71 10.30
N ALA A 36 15.86 12.84 11.63
CA ALA A 36 16.43 11.88 12.57
C ALA A 36 15.79 10.49 12.44
N SER A 37 14.46 10.43 12.41
CA SER A 37 13.69 9.18 12.22
C SER A 37 13.99 8.50 10.88
N ARG A 38 14.14 9.26 9.79
CA ARG A 38 14.51 8.72 8.48
C ARG A 38 15.91 8.11 8.46
N ARG A 39 16.88 8.74 9.15
CA ARG A 39 18.24 8.18 9.30
C ARG A 39 18.22 6.88 10.08
N LEU A 40 17.43 6.82 11.17
CA LEU A 40 17.26 5.60 11.96
C LEU A 40 16.64 4.47 11.13
N ILE A 41 15.52 4.72 10.44
CA ILE A 41 14.87 3.74 9.56
C ILE A 41 15.83 3.26 8.47
N SER A 42 16.59 4.17 7.86
CA SER A 42 17.59 3.80 6.85
C SER A 42 18.71 2.93 7.44
N ALA A 43 19.19 3.22 8.65
CA ALA A 43 20.19 2.41 9.32
C ALA A 43 19.65 1.00 9.64
N LEU A 44 18.44 0.91 10.21
CA LEU A 44 17.79 -0.37 10.50
C LEU A 44 17.49 -1.19 9.24
N SER A 45 17.14 -0.53 8.13
CA SER A 45 16.93 -1.20 6.84
C SER A 45 18.23 -1.76 6.28
N ARG A 46 19.34 -1.01 6.38
CA ARG A 46 20.68 -1.48 5.98
C ARG A 46 21.17 -2.65 6.83
N LEU A 47 20.79 -2.69 8.10
CA LEU A 47 21.07 -3.80 9.00
C LEU A 47 20.12 -5.01 8.81
N GLY A 48 19.18 -4.94 7.85
CA GLY A 48 18.25 -6.04 7.55
C GLY A 48 17.11 -6.22 8.54
N VAL A 49 16.93 -5.29 9.49
CA VAL A 49 15.85 -5.31 10.48
C VAL A 49 14.53 -4.79 9.88
N MET A 50 14.62 -3.79 9.00
CA MET A 50 13.50 -3.22 8.27
C MET A 50 13.57 -3.58 6.78
N GLY A 51 12.40 -3.70 6.15
CA GLY A 51 12.27 -3.88 4.71
C GLY A 51 12.72 -2.64 3.93
N THR A 52 13.27 -2.87 2.76
CA THR A 52 13.57 -1.84 1.75
C THR A 52 12.42 -1.72 0.74
N ALA A 53 12.45 -0.66 -0.07
CA ALA A 53 11.51 -0.49 -1.18
C ALA A 53 11.49 -1.71 -2.13
N ASP A 54 12.65 -2.30 -2.39
CA ASP A 54 12.77 -3.48 -3.26
C ASP A 54 12.12 -4.72 -2.64
N SER A 55 12.24 -4.90 -1.32
CA SER A 55 11.66 -6.05 -0.62
C SER A 55 10.16 -5.91 -0.34
N ALA A 56 9.61 -4.69 -0.39
CA ALA A 56 8.24 -4.40 0.02
C ALA A 56 7.18 -5.10 -0.84
N GLY A 57 7.48 -5.37 -2.12
CA GLY A 57 6.55 -6.06 -3.02
C GLY A 57 6.58 -7.60 -2.91
N LEU A 58 7.58 -8.17 -2.26
CA LEU A 58 7.79 -9.62 -2.25
C LEU A 58 6.67 -10.42 -1.55
N PRO A 59 6.05 -9.95 -0.44
CA PRO A 59 4.89 -10.64 0.15
C PRO A 59 3.68 -10.71 -0.78
N ALA A 60 3.42 -9.66 -1.56
CA ALA A 60 2.33 -9.67 -2.53
C ALA A 60 2.61 -10.65 -3.69
N LEU A 61 3.87 -10.71 -4.16
CA LEU A 61 4.29 -11.68 -5.16
C LEU A 61 4.08 -13.12 -4.65
N MET A 62 4.51 -13.41 -3.41
CA MET A 62 4.30 -14.73 -2.79
C MET A 62 2.82 -15.09 -2.70
N ALA A 63 1.96 -14.15 -2.28
CA ALA A 63 0.52 -14.36 -2.21
C ALA A 63 -0.10 -14.68 -3.59
N ALA A 64 0.38 -14.03 -4.65
CA ALA A 64 -0.11 -14.24 -6.01
C ALA A 64 0.36 -15.57 -6.64
N THR A 65 1.51 -16.10 -6.21
CA THR A 65 2.14 -17.27 -6.85
C THR A 65 2.14 -18.53 -5.99
N SER A 66 1.65 -18.48 -4.75
CA SER A 66 1.69 -19.62 -3.83
C SER A 66 0.86 -20.80 -4.40
N PRO A 67 1.47 -21.97 -4.68
CA PRO A 67 0.75 -23.11 -5.23
C PRO A 67 -0.34 -23.59 -4.26
N GLY A 68 -1.55 -23.78 -4.77
CA GLY A 68 -2.66 -24.31 -3.98
C GLY A 68 -3.26 -23.34 -2.95
N ASP A 69 -2.98 -22.04 -3.04
CA ASP A 69 -3.71 -21.05 -2.27
C ASP A 69 -5.10 -20.82 -2.88
N ALA A 70 -6.14 -21.26 -2.17
CA ALA A 70 -7.54 -21.03 -2.52
C ALA A 70 -8.08 -19.69 -1.96
N GLY A 71 -7.17 -18.86 -1.43
CA GLY A 71 -7.49 -17.64 -0.71
C GLY A 71 -7.61 -17.87 0.81
N GLY A 72 -7.65 -16.77 1.56
CA GLY A 72 -7.78 -16.78 3.02
C GLY A 72 -6.46 -16.83 3.81
N ARG A 73 -5.32 -16.89 3.12
CA ARG A 73 -3.99 -16.74 3.74
C ARG A 73 -3.57 -15.27 3.79
N PHE A 74 -2.69 -14.95 4.73
CA PHE A 74 -2.12 -13.62 4.88
C PHE A 74 -0.61 -13.72 4.82
N TYR A 75 0.02 -12.92 3.97
CA TYR A 75 1.46 -12.97 3.74
C TYR A 75 2.12 -11.66 4.15
N GLY A 76 3.29 -11.77 4.76
CA GLY A 76 4.07 -10.63 5.22
C GLY A 76 5.52 -11.00 5.46
N PRO A 77 6.38 -10.00 5.71
CA PRO A 77 7.77 -10.24 6.04
C PRO A 77 7.91 -11.03 7.36
N SER A 78 8.82 -12.00 7.42
CA SER A 78 8.97 -12.94 8.53
C SER A 78 9.78 -12.44 9.73
N GLY A 79 10.40 -11.26 9.62
CA GLY A 79 11.25 -10.69 10.65
C GLY A 79 10.48 -10.05 11.80
N ILE A 80 11.22 -9.32 12.64
CA ILE A 80 10.73 -8.76 13.91
C ILE A 80 9.47 -7.93 13.67
N ARG A 81 8.35 -8.36 14.27
CA ARG A 81 7.01 -7.73 14.16
C ARG A 81 6.54 -7.47 12.71
N GLY A 82 7.06 -8.21 11.73
CA GLY A 82 6.74 -7.97 10.32
C GLY A 82 7.33 -6.68 9.76
N LEU A 83 8.48 -6.23 10.28
CA LEU A 83 9.15 -5.02 9.79
C LEU A 83 10.07 -5.27 8.58
N GLY A 84 10.56 -6.49 8.41
CA GLY A 84 11.52 -6.85 7.37
C GLY A 84 11.78 -8.35 7.30
N GLY A 85 12.68 -8.79 6.43
CA GLY A 85 12.97 -10.22 6.22
C GLY A 85 12.24 -10.83 5.02
N ARG A 86 12.35 -12.15 4.88
CA ARG A 86 11.80 -12.88 3.72
C ARG A 86 10.26 -12.90 3.78
N PRO A 87 9.56 -12.95 2.63
CA PRO A 87 8.13 -13.20 2.61
C PRO A 87 7.81 -14.55 3.25
N ALA A 88 6.77 -14.57 4.08
CA ALA A 88 6.23 -15.79 4.67
C ALA A 88 4.73 -15.62 4.96
N GLU A 89 4.06 -16.74 5.18
CA GLU A 89 2.70 -16.73 5.72
C GLU A 89 2.70 -16.20 7.16
N GLN A 90 1.69 -15.41 7.49
CA GLN A 90 1.50 -14.71 8.74
C GLN A 90 0.12 -15.04 9.32
N LYS A 91 0.04 -15.05 10.64
CA LYS A 91 -1.24 -15.24 11.32
C LYS A 91 -2.13 -14.02 11.11
N LEU A 92 -3.38 -14.23 10.69
CA LEU A 92 -4.38 -13.17 10.64
C LEU A 92 -4.49 -12.47 11.99
N TYR A 93 -4.64 -11.14 12.00
CA TYR A 93 -4.99 -10.39 13.21
C TYR A 93 -6.34 -10.88 13.75
N SER A 94 -6.50 -10.91 15.07
CA SER A 94 -7.74 -11.40 15.71
C SER A 94 -9.00 -10.75 15.15
N ARG A 95 -8.94 -9.43 14.90
CA ARG A 95 -10.03 -8.63 14.32
C ARG A 95 -10.42 -9.02 12.89
N LEU A 96 -9.56 -9.70 12.15
CA LEU A 96 -9.84 -10.13 10.77
C LEU A 96 -10.35 -11.56 10.68
N ARG A 97 -10.43 -12.29 11.81
CA ARG A 97 -10.78 -13.72 11.79
C ARG A 97 -12.27 -14.00 11.84
N SER A 98 -13.11 -13.00 12.09
CA SER A 98 -14.56 -13.15 12.23
C SER A 98 -15.23 -13.24 10.86
N PRO A 99 -15.80 -14.40 10.46
CA PRO A 99 -16.48 -14.53 9.19
C PRO A 99 -17.78 -13.72 9.16
N ALA A 100 -18.42 -13.53 10.32
CA ALA A 100 -19.62 -12.73 10.47
C ALA A 100 -19.33 -11.23 10.19
N ASP A 101 -18.23 -10.70 10.73
CA ASP A 101 -17.83 -9.31 10.46
C ASP A 101 -17.42 -9.13 9.00
N ALA A 102 -16.72 -10.10 8.42
CA ALA A 102 -16.38 -10.09 6.99
C ALA A 102 -17.64 -10.06 6.10
N ARG A 103 -18.66 -10.86 6.43
CA ARG A 103 -19.94 -10.87 5.72
C ARG A 103 -20.65 -9.53 5.83
N ARG A 104 -20.78 -9.00 7.04
CA ARG A 104 -21.42 -7.70 7.28
C ARG A 104 -20.73 -6.57 6.53
N MET A 105 -19.39 -6.54 6.53
CA MET A 105 -18.62 -5.53 5.80
C MET A 105 -18.83 -5.64 4.29
N TRP A 106 -18.93 -6.87 3.77
CA TRP A 106 -19.20 -7.13 2.37
C TRP A 106 -20.59 -6.64 1.96
N ASP A 107 -21.62 -6.94 2.75
CA ASP A 107 -23.00 -6.50 2.47
C ASP A 107 -23.09 -4.97 2.40
N VAL A 108 -22.47 -4.26 3.36
CA VAL A 108 -22.40 -2.78 3.33
C VAL A 108 -21.62 -2.27 2.12
N THR A 109 -20.54 -2.95 1.73
CA THR A 109 -19.77 -2.58 0.54
C THR A 109 -20.62 -2.70 -0.72
N GLN A 110 -21.42 -3.77 -0.85
CA GLN A 110 -22.33 -3.97 -1.97
C GLN A 110 -23.42 -2.89 -2.03
N GLU A 111 -23.98 -2.51 -0.89
CA GLU A 111 -24.94 -1.40 -0.78
C GLU A 111 -24.33 -0.08 -1.25
N LEU A 112 -23.11 0.23 -0.82
CA LEU A 112 -22.42 1.48 -1.15
C LEU A 112 -22.00 1.59 -2.62
N ILE A 113 -21.58 0.49 -3.24
CA ILE A 113 -21.17 0.48 -4.66
C ILE A 113 -22.36 0.25 -5.61
N GLY A 114 -23.52 -0.18 -5.09
CA GLY A 114 -24.72 -0.47 -5.88
C GLY A 114 -24.59 -1.67 -6.82
N VAL A 115 -23.55 -2.50 -6.64
CA VAL A 115 -23.25 -3.67 -7.48
C VAL A 115 -23.29 -4.92 -6.60
N PRO A 116 -24.31 -5.79 -6.77
CA PRO A 116 -24.33 -7.08 -6.11
C PRO A 116 -23.30 -8.00 -6.77
N PHE A 117 -22.52 -8.71 -5.95
CA PHE A 117 -21.68 -9.81 -6.43
C PHE A 117 -22.43 -11.13 -6.26
N PRO A 118 -22.31 -12.06 -7.23
CA PRO A 118 -22.87 -13.40 -7.09
C PRO A 118 -22.27 -14.11 -5.87
N ALA A 119 -23.10 -14.87 -5.15
CA ALA A 119 -22.60 -15.80 -4.15
C ALA A 119 -21.98 -16.99 -4.89
N ASN A 120 -20.69 -17.22 -4.62
CA ASN A 120 -19.94 -18.37 -5.12
C ASN A 120 -20.46 -19.68 -4.53
#